data_AF-A0A7C3H5M3-F1
#
_entry.id   AF-A0A7C3H5M3-F1
#
_cell.length_a   1.000
_cell.length_b   1.000
_cell.length_c   1.000
_cell.angle_alpha   90.00
_cell.angle_beta   90.00
_cell.angle_gamma   90.00
#
_symmetry.space_group_name_H-M   'P 1'
#
loop_
_entity.id
_entity.type
_entity.pdbx_description
1 polymer ?
#
loop_
_entity_poly.entity_id
_entity_poly.type
_entity_poly.pdbx_seq_one_letter_code
_entity_poly.pdbx_strand_id
1 'polypeptide(L)'
;LKLRIVDGRPGELIAYFRPNEANVRSSRYVVGQVPEPESVLAALSATLQVLAEVRKERTFLLWRNVRVHLDQVEGLGSFVELESVVDRGMPREEARANFERLSGALGLDPRRSVPQAYVELLLKTQEKEQSS
;
A
#
# COMPACT_ATOMS: atom_id res chain seq x y z
N LEU A 1 -7.78 -3.81 -10.43
CA LEU A 1 -8.77 -2.85 -9.89
C LEU A 1 -8.77 -2.98 -8.38
N LYS A 2 -8.98 -1.90 -7.61
CA LYS A 2 -9.05 -1.95 -6.15
C LYS A 2 -10.21 -1.09 -5.66
N LEU A 3 -11.06 -1.62 -4.80
CA LEU A 3 -11.98 -0.83 -3.98
C LEU A 3 -11.31 -0.59 -2.62
N ARG A 4 -11.28 0.67 -2.16
CA ARG A 4 -10.77 1.07 -0.85
C ARG A 4 -11.93 1.66 -0.04
N ILE A 5 -12.09 1.15 1.17
CA ILE A 5 -13.04 1.68 2.17
C ILE A 5 -12.20 2.17 3.35
N VAL A 6 -12.51 3.36 3.86
CA VAL A 6 -11.86 3.96 5.03
C VAL A 6 -12.96 4.53 5.90
N ASP A 7 -12.93 4.20 7.19
CA ASP A 7 -13.95 4.66 8.12
C ASP A 7 -14.09 6.19 8.11
N GLY A 8 -15.34 6.64 8.03
CA GLY A 8 -15.70 8.05 7.99
C GLY A 8 -15.33 8.79 6.70
N ARG A 9 -14.98 8.08 5.61
CA ARG A 9 -14.68 8.67 4.30
C ARG A 9 -15.48 7.99 3.18
N PRO A 10 -15.78 8.70 2.08
CA PRO A 10 -16.27 8.05 0.87
C PRO A 10 -15.32 6.94 0.42
N GLY A 11 -15.89 5.84 -0.07
CA GLY A 11 -15.10 4.80 -0.69
C GLY A 11 -14.39 5.31 -1.95
N GLU A 12 -13.35 4.60 -2.36
CA GLU A 12 -12.60 4.93 -3.57
C GLU A 12 -12.39 3.69 -4.44
N LEU A 13 -12.77 3.81 -5.71
CA LEU A 13 -12.44 2.83 -6.74
C LEU A 13 -11.18 3.29 -7.47
N ILE A 14 -10.14 2.46 -7.42
CA ILE A 14 -8.81 2.78 -7.94
C ILE A 14 -8.47 1.81 -9.07
N ALA A 15 -8.39 2.35 -10.28
CA ALA A 15 -7.93 1.62 -11.47
C ALA A 15 -6.43 1.88 -11.66
N TYR A 16 -5.63 0.82 -11.63
CA TYR A 16 -4.19 0.87 -11.88
C TYR A 16 -3.91 0.48 -13.33
N PHE A 17 -3.16 1.32 -14.04
CA PHE A 17 -2.58 1.02 -15.34
C PHE A 17 -1.12 0.65 -15.14
N ARG A 18 -0.82 -0.65 -15.20
CA ARG A 18 0.55 -1.15 -15.20
C ARG A 18 0.90 -1.48 -16.66
N PRO A 19 1.86 -0.78 -17.29
CA PRO A 19 2.50 -1.35 -18.47
C PRO A 19 3.11 -2.71 -18.05
N ASN A 20 3.15 -3.67 -18.96
CA ASN A 20 3.57 -5.04 -18.71
C ASN A 20 5.11 -5.16 -18.52
N GLU A 21 5.73 -4.15 -17.90
CA GLU A 21 7.16 -4.03 -17.67
C GLU A 21 7.46 -4.15 -16.18
N ALA A 22 8.27 -5.14 -15.82
CA ALA A 22 8.47 -5.63 -14.47
C ALA A 22 9.09 -4.63 -13.46
N ASN A 23 9.56 -3.46 -13.89
CA ASN A 23 10.51 -2.65 -13.12
C ASN A 23 10.08 -1.22 -12.78
N VAL A 24 8.89 -0.77 -13.18
CA VAL A 24 8.48 0.62 -12.95
C VAL A 24 7.31 0.68 -11.97
N ARG A 25 7.59 1.07 -10.71
CA ARG A 25 6.58 1.37 -9.68
C ARG A 25 5.80 2.68 -9.93
N SER A 26 5.98 3.36 -11.07
CA SER A 26 5.08 4.44 -11.47
C SER A 26 3.84 3.84 -12.13
N SER A 27 2.85 3.45 -11.32
CA SER A 27 1.54 3.12 -11.86
C SER A 27 0.79 4.42 -12.16
N ARG A 28 0.41 4.65 -13.41
CA ARG A 28 -0.66 5.62 -13.68
C ARG A 28 -1.93 5.05 -13.06
N TYR A 29 -2.67 5.86 -12.31
CA TYR A 29 -3.90 5.40 -11.69
C TYR A 29 -5.01 6.44 -11.88
N VAL A 30 -6.25 5.96 -11.84
CA VAL A 30 -7.46 6.78 -11.79
C VAL A 30 -8.18 6.44 -10.49
N VAL A 31 -8.58 7.47 -9.76
CA VAL A 31 -9.37 7.34 -8.52
C VAL A 31 -10.73 7.96 -8.77
N GLY A 32 -11.79 7.19 -8.52
CA GLY A 32 -13.16 7.68 -8.46
C GLY A 32 -13.71 7.50 -7.05
N GLN A 33 -14.40 8.53 -6.53
CA GLN A 33 -15.16 8.40 -5.29
C GLN A 33 -16.42 7.56 -5.50
N VAL A 34 -16.76 6.74 -4.52
CA VAL A 34 -17.96 5.90 -4.52
C VAL A 34 -18.69 6.09 -3.18
N PRO A 35 -19.94 6.61 -3.20
CA PRO A 35 -20.68 6.94 -1.98
C PRO A 35 -21.19 5.70 -1.23
N GLU A 36 -21.45 4.59 -1.94
CA GLU A 36 -21.92 3.33 -1.38
C GLU A 36 -20.95 2.18 -1.73
N PRO A 37 -19.78 2.11 -1.06
CA PRO A 37 -18.76 1.15 -1.44
C PRO A 37 -19.21 -0.31 -1.29
N GLU A 38 -20.10 -0.63 -0.34
CA GLU A 38 -20.64 -1.97 -0.13
C GLU A 38 -21.51 -2.41 -1.31
N SER A 39 -22.40 -1.53 -1.79
CA SER A 39 -23.21 -1.77 -3.00
C SER A 39 -22.32 -1.98 -4.23
N VAL A 40 -21.27 -1.16 -4.37
CA VAL A 40 -20.30 -1.30 -5.47
C VAL A 40 -19.50 -2.60 -5.36
N LEU A 41 -19.09 -3.00 -4.16
CA LEU A 41 -18.42 -4.28 -3.93
C LEU A 41 -19.30 -5.45 -4.36
N ALA A 42 -20.58 -5.45 -3.97
CA ALA A 42 -21.53 -6.49 -4.34
C ALA A 42 -21.69 -6.58 -5.88
N ALA A 43 -21.87 -5.45 -6.54
CA ALA A 43 -22.02 -5.39 -8.00
C ALA A 43 -20.75 -5.87 -8.74
N LEU A 44 -19.57 -5.43 -8.29
CA LEU A 44 -18.30 -5.87 -8.87
C LEU A 44 -18.06 -7.36 -8.63
N SER A 45 -18.34 -7.86 -7.43
CA SER A 45 -18.13 -9.28 -7.08
C SER A 45 -19.04 -10.23 -7.85
N ALA A 46 -20.18 -9.74 -8.35
CA ALA A 46 -21.06 -10.51 -9.23
C ALA A 46 -20.48 -10.72 -10.65
N THR A 47 -19.50 -9.92 -11.06
CA THR A 47 -18.93 -9.93 -12.43
C THR A 47 -17.43 -10.18 -12.48
N LEU A 48 -16.71 -9.88 -11.39
CA LEU A 48 -15.28 -10.00 -11.25
C LEU A 48 -14.96 -10.83 -10.01
N GLN A 49 -13.97 -11.70 -10.12
CA GLN A 49 -13.45 -12.41 -8.96
C GLN A 49 -12.74 -11.43 -8.01
N VAL A 50 -13.09 -11.50 -6.73
CA VAL A 50 -12.32 -10.84 -5.66
C VAL A 50 -11.03 -11.62 -5.47
N LEU A 51 -9.90 -10.98 -5.74
CA LEU A 51 -8.58 -11.61 -5.59
C LEU A 51 -8.23 -11.83 -4.11
N ALA A 52 -8.33 -10.79 -3.28
CA ALA A 52 -8.18 -10.89 -1.84
C ALA A 52 -8.76 -9.63 -1.17
N GLU A 53 -9.00 -9.73 0.12
CA GLU A 53 -9.35 -8.61 0.99
C GLU A 53 -8.18 -8.28 1.92
N VAL A 54 -7.78 -7.01 1.96
CA VAL A 54 -6.70 -6.53 2.84
C VAL A 54 -7.32 -5.64 3.91
N ARG A 55 -7.49 -6.17 5.12
CA ARG A 55 -7.88 -5.42 6.32
C ARG A 55 -6.64 -4.95 7.06
N LYS A 56 -6.59 -3.65 7.38
CA LYS A 56 -5.47 -3.09 8.14
C LYS A 56 -5.83 -1.80 8.86
N GLU A 57 -5.14 -1.57 9.97
CA GLU A 57 -5.08 -0.28 10.65
C GLU A 57 -3.80 0.44 10.26
N ARG A 58 -3.89 1.73 9.93
CA ARG A 58 -2.74 2.55 9.52
C ARG A 58 -2.59 3.78 10.41
N THR A 59 -1.44 3.91 11.04
CA THR A 59 -0.97 5.18 11.59
C THR A 59 -0.10 5.89 10.56
N PHE A 60 -0.48 7.12 10.20
CA PHE A 60 0.29 7.98 9.30
C PHE A 60 1.07 9.01 10.11
N LEU A 61 2.37 9.12 9.85
CA LEU A 61 3.22 10.19 10.38
C LEU A 61 3.97 10.85 9.22
N LEU A 62 4.29 12.13 9.39
CA LEU A 62 5.16 12.87 8.48
C LEU A 62 6.33 13.42 9.29
N TRP A 63 7.55 12.98 8.94
CA TRP A 63 8.77 13.55 9.49
C TRP A 63 9.56 14.20 8.37
N ARG A 64 9.61 15.54 8.37
CA ARG A 64 10.17 16.33 7.27
C ARG A 64 9.48 15.98 5.94
N ASN A 65 10.20 15.41 4.98
CA ASN A 65 9.69 14.98 3.69
C ASN A 65 9.41 13.46 3.64
N VAL A 66 9.61 12.72 4.73
CA VAL A 66 9.43 11.27 4.77
C VAL A 66 8.08 10.94 5.40
N ARG A 67 7.20 10.36 4.60
CA ARG A 67 5.94 9.75 5.07
C ARG A 67 6.26 8.41 5.70
N VAL A 68 5.68 8.16 6.87
CA VAL A 68 5.77 6.91 7.61
C VAL A 68 4.38 6.32 7.70
N HIS A 69 4.22 5.10 7.19
CA HIS A 69 3.03 4.29 7.42
C HIS A 69 3.39 3.17 8.38
N LEU A 70 2.75 3.14 9.54
CA LEU A 70 2.76 1.99 10.44
C LEU A 70 1.46 1.24 10.21
N ASP A 71 1.56 0.05 9.65
CA ASP A 71 0.41 -0.77 9.26
C ASP A 71 0.34 -2.02 10.14
N GLN A 72 -0.80 -2.25 10.78
CA GLN A 72 -1.16 -3.55 11.34
C GLN A 72 -2.09 -4.25 10.35
N VAL A 73 -1.62 -5.31 9.71
CA VAL A 73 -2.35 -6.01 8.64
C VAL A 73 -2.85 -7.36 9.16
N GLU A 74 -4.14 -7.59 9.04
CA GLU A 74 -4.77 -8.86 9.44
C GLU A 74 -4.16 -10.02 8.64
N GLY A 75 -3.74 -11.08 9.34
CA GLY A 75 -3.09 -12.25 8.74
C GLY A 75 -1.61 -12.08 8.35
N LEU A 76 -1.04 -10.87 8.38
CA LEU A 76 0.38 -10.63 8.02
C LEU A 76 1.23 -9.99 9.13
N GLY A 77 0.61 -9.34 10.12
CA GLY A 77 1.32 -8.69 11.23
C GLY A 77 1.63 -7.21 10.97
N SER A 78 2.69 -6.71 11.60
CA SER A 78 3.04 -5.28 11.60
C SER A 78 4.08 -4.92 10.54
N PHE A 79 3.88 -3.79 9.87
CA PHE A 79 4.76 -3.27 8.82
C PHE A 79 5.04 -1.79 9.02
N VAL A 80 6.22 -1.37 8.56
CA VAL A 80 6.58 0.04 8.41
C VAL A 80 6.97 0.31 6.96
N GLU A 81 6.37 1.35 6.38
CA GLU A 81 6.67 1.84 5.04
C GLU A 81 7.16 3.27 5.14
N LEU A 82 8.31 3.56 4.52
CA LEU A 82 8.88 4.90 4.43
C LEU A 82 8.85 5.37 2.97
N GLU A 83 8.26 6.53 2.72
CA GLU A 83 8.19 7.14 1.38
C GLU A 83 8.71 8.58 1.44
N SER A 84 9.78 8.87 0.71
CA SER A 84 10.29 10.24 0.59
C SER A 84 9.54 11.00 -0.51
N VAL A 85 8.96 12.13 -0.14
CA VAL A 85 8.43 13.11 -1.08
C VAL A 85 9.59 13.96 -1.58
N VAL A 86 9.69 14.10 -2.91
CA VAL A 86 10.65 14.97 -3.58
C VAL A 86 9.86 15.96 -4.43
N ASP A 87 10.04 17.25 -4.17
CA ASP A 87 9.42 18.33 -4.92
C ASP A 87 10.43 19.47 -5.17
N ARG A 88 9.99 20.57 -5.79
CA ARG A 88 10.87 21.70 -6.13
C ARG A 88 11.52 22.37 -4.91
N GLY A 89 10.95 22.22 -3.72
CA GLY A 89 11.46 22.77 -2.47
C GLY A 89 12.40 21.82 -1.71
N MET A 90 12.56 20.58 -2.15
CA MET A 90 13.34 19.56 -1.45
C MET A 90 14.32 18.85 -2.43
N PRO A 91 15.60 19.22 -2.44
CA PRO A 91 16.61 18.55 -3.25
C PRO A 91 16.65 17.05 -2.97
N ARG A 92 16.89 16.25 -4.02
CA ARG A 92 16.89 14.77 -3.93
C ARG A 92 17.90 14.25 -2.89
N GLU A 93 19.05 14.91 -2.77
CA GLU A 93 20.08 14.56 -1.81
C GLU A 93 19.62 14.77 -0.37
N GLU A 94 18.95 15.88 -0.08
CA GLU A 94 18.39 16.16 1.24
C GLU A 94 17.26 15.16 1.58
N ALA A 95 16.37 14.90 0.63
CA ALA A 95 15.33 13.89 0.79
C ALA A 95 15.90 12.51 1.13
N ARG A 96 16.99 12.12 0.45
CA ARG A 96 17.71 10.87 0.70
C ARG A 96 18.37 10.87 2.09
N ALA A 97 19.03 11.95 2.47
CA ALA A 97 19.66 12.06 3.79
C ALA A 97 18.64 11.95 4.93
N ASN A 98 17.47 12.58 4.78
CA ASN A 98 16.36 12.43 5.72
C ASN A 98 15.88 10.97 5.80
N PHE A 99 15.67 10.31 4.65
CA PHE A 99 15.29 8.89 4.63
C PHE A 99 16.27 7.99 5.36
N GLU A 100 17.57 8.11 5.05
CA GLU A 100 18.62 7.29 5.66
C GLU A 100 18.71 7.53 7.17
N ARG A 101 18.59 8.79 7.60
CA ARG A 101 18.56 9.15 9.02
C ARG A 101 17.37 8.53 9.75
N LEU A 102 16.16 8.62 9.19
CA LEU A 102 14.96 8.06 9.81
C LEU A 102 15.01 6.54 9.84
N SER A 103 15.41 5.91 8.73
CA SER A 103 15.58 4.46 8.63
C SER A 103 16.56 3.92 9.67
N GLY A 104 17.71 4.59 9.83
CA GLY A 104 18.71 4.26 10.85
C GLY A 104 18.20 4.45 12.28
N ALA A 105 17.49 5.55 12.55
CA ALA A 105 16.91 5.82 13.87
C ALA A 105 15.83 4.80 14.28
N LEU A 106 15.08 4.27 13.30
CA LEU A 106 14.10 3.21 13.50
C LEU A 106 14.71 1.80 13.54
N GLY A 107 16.02 1.67 13.29
CA GLY A 107 16.72 0.38 13.28
C GLY A 107 16.25 -0.55 12.17
N LEU A 108 15.79 0.00 11.03
CA LEU A 108 15.29 -0.83 9.93
C LEU A 108 16.45 -1.53 9.21
N ASP A 109 16.35 -2.85 9.08
CA ASP A 109 17.30 -3.66 8.31
C ASP A 109 16.84 -3.72 6.84
N PRO A 110 17.58 -3.14 5.88
CA PRO A 110 17.23 -3.21 4.46
C PRO A 110 17.06 -4.64 3.93
N ARG A 111 17.74 -5.63 4.54
CA ARG A 111 17.64 -7.05 4.15
C ARG A 111 16.29 -7.66 4.55
N ARG A 112 15.56 -7.03 5.46
CA ARG A 112 14.19 -7.40 5.86
C ARG A 112 13.13 -6.63 5.06
N SER A 113 13.53 -5.85 4.05
CA SER A 113 12.59 -5.16 3.18
C SER A 113 11.70 -6.16 2.44
N VAL A 114 10.39 -5.89 2.45
CA VAL A 114 9.38 -6.70 1.77
C VAL A 114 8.97 -5.97 0.48
N PRO A 115 9.43 -6.42 -0.70
CA PRO A 115 9.14 -5.72 -1.96
C PRO A 115 7.71 -5.97 -2.48
N GLN A 116 7.03 -7.01 -1.99
CA GLN A 116 5.68 -7.38 -2.42
C GLN A 116 4.61 -6.50 -1.79
N ALA A 117 3.48 -6.35 -2.49
CA ALA A 117 2.29 -5.73 -1.92
C ALA A 117 1.59 -6.69 -0.93
N TYR A 118 0.83 -6.16 0.04
CA TYR A 118 0.09 -7.01 1.00
C TYR A 118 -0.83 -8.03 0.35
N VAL A 119 -1.46 -7.69 -0.77
CA VAL A 119 -2.30 -8.63 -1.54
C VAL A 119 -1.51 -9.85 -2.01
N GLU A 120 -0.27 -9.66 -2.47
CA GLU A 120 0.60 -10.74 -2.95
C GLU A 120 1.09 -11.60 -1.78
N LEU A 121 1.33 -10.97 -0.62
CA LEU A 121 1.71 -11.69 0.60
C LEU A 121 0.56 -12.54 1.14
N LEU A 122 -0.67 -12.00 1.18
CA LEU A 122 -1.86 -12.74 1.62
C LEU A 122 -2.15 -13.94 0.74
N LEU A 123 -2.11 -13.77 -0.58
CA LEU A 123 -2.32 -14.87 -1.54
C LEU A 123 -1.31 -16.00 -1.31
N LYS A 124 -0.04 -15.67 -1.10
CA LYS A 124 1.01 -16.66 -0.79
C LYS A 124 0.80 -17.37 0.54
N THR A 125 0.29 -16.68 1.57
CA THR A 125 0.00 -17.31 2.86
C THR A 125 -1.15 -18.31 2.72
N GLN A 126 -2.22 -17.93 2.01
CA GLN A 126 -3.38 -18.80 1.77
C GLN A 126 -3.05 -20.05 0.94
N GLU A 127 -2.17 -19.94 -0.06
CA GLU A 127 -1.70 -21.10 -0.85
C GLU A 127 -0.95 -22.13 0.02
N LYS A 128 -0.17 -21.69 1.00
CA LYS A 128 0.57 -22.57 1.90
C LYS A 128 -0.33 -23.32 2.87
N GLU A 129 -1.37 -22.65 3.38
CA GLU A 129 -2.36 -23.24 4.29
C GLU A 129 -3.22 -24.31 3.59
N GLN A 130 -3.48 -24.17 2.29
CA GLN A 130 -4.24 -25.15 1.50
C GLN A 130 -3.41 -26.35 1.04
N SER A 131 -2.07 -26.25 1.10
CA SER A 131 -1.14 -27.31 0.70
C SER A 131 -0.57 -28.10 1.89
N SER A 132 -1.00 -27.79 3.11
CA SER A 132 -0.60 -28.44 4.37
C SER A 132 -1.75 -29.25 4.95
#